data_AF-A0A8T0A379-F1
#
_entry.id   AF-A0A8T0A379-F1
#
_cell.length_a   1.000
_cell.length_b   1.000
_cell.length_c   1.000
_cell.angle_alpha   90.00
_cell.angle_beta   90.00
_cell.angle_gamma   90.00
#
_symmetry.space_group_name_H-M   'P 1'
#
loop_
_entity.id
_entity.type
_entity.pdbx_description
1 polymer ?
#
loop_
_entity_poly.entity_id
_entity_poly.type
_entity_poly.pdbx_seq_one_letter_code
_entity_poly.pdbx_strand_id
1 'polypeptide(L)'
;MWILNSITKLFFILIFLSFCECNNQTNNNNIIQHNLINNNNNITNNNNTFEDIKNKKVNDKNKEEIVWVCGTNEITQAMSKNLIEADCPDKKYSINNCCIIHDNCYDEQKGFDYCNNNFCECLMEASFESKCTEDTQLFCDLVKDFGETYYNSSANNKPITTHPILPKKEEKNSIPIKRIY
;
A
#
# COMPACT_ATOMS: atom_id res chain seq x y z
N MET A 1 1.60 -15.49 -28.65
CA MET A 1 1.67 -15.86 -27.21
C MET A 1 1.26 -14.67 -26.32
N TRP A 2 0.08 -14.09 -26.58
CA TRP A 2 -0.50 -12.96 -25.83
C TRP A 2 -1.96 -13.26 -25.41
N ILE A 3 -2.65 -14.09 -26.19
CA ILE A 3 -4.04 -14.52 -25.95
C ILE A 3 -4.18 -15.38 -24.68
N LEU A 4 -3.15 -16.14 -24.30
CA LEU A 4 -3.16 -16.98 -23.09
C LEU A 4 -3.13 -16.17 -21.78
N ASN A 5 -2.60 -14.94 -21.79
CA ASN A 5 -2.54 -14.09 -20.61
C ASN A 5 -3.86 -13.33 -20.37
N SER A 6 -4.57 -12.99 -21.45
CA SER A 6 -5.87 -12.30 -21.35
C SER A 6 -6.99 -13.25 -20.88
N ILE A 7 -6.99 -14.51 -21.35
CA ILE A 7 -7.99 -15.51 -20.92
C ILE A 7 -7.79 -15.91 -19.45
N THR A 8 -6.55 -15.99 -18.97
CA THR A 8 -6.26 -16.27 -17.55
C THR A 8 -6.69 -15.10 -16.65
N LYS A 9 -6.40 -13.84 -17.03
CA LYS A 9 -6.88 -12.65 -16.31
C LYS A 9 -8.42 -12.60 -16.24
N LEU A 10 -9.12 -12.93 -17.34
CA LEU A 10 -10.58 -13.01 -17.38
C LEU A 10 -11.12 -14.15 -16.48
N PHE A 11 -10.43 -15.29 -16.43
CA PHE A 11 -10.76 -16.39 -15.52
C PHE A 11 -10.61 -15.99 -14.04
N PHE A 12 -9.59 -15.22 -13.68
CA PHE A 12 -9.45 -14.71 -12.30
C PHE A 12 -10.59 -13.74 -11.94
N ILE A 13 -10.97 -12.83 -12.83
CA ILE A 13 -12.10 -11.91 -12.62
C ILE A 13 -13.42 -12.68 -12.45
N LEU A 14 -13.68 -13.69 -13.28
CA LEU A 14 -14.90 -14.51 -13.19
C LEU A 14 -14.95 -15.39 -11.93
N ILE A 15 -13.79 -15.86 -11.46
CA ILE A 15 -13.65 -16.54 -10.15
C ILE A 15 -14.00 -15.55 -9.03
N PHE A 16 -13.49 -14.32 -9.06
CA PHE A 16 -13.83 -13.28 -8.08
C PHE A 16 -15.32 -12.93 -8.07
N LEU A 17 -15.97 -12.84 -9.24
CA LEU A 17 -17.42 -12.60 -9.35
C LEU A 17 -18.25 -13.80 -8.87
N SER A 18 -17.73 -15.02 -9.05
CA SER A 18 -18.43 -16.27 -8.66
C SER A 18 -18.31 -16.59 -7.17
N PHE A 19 -17.30 -16.05 -6.47
CA PHE A 19 -17.13 -16.18 -5.01
C PHE A 19 -17.62 -14.97 -4.21
N CYS A 20 -18.28 -14.00 -4.86
CA CYS A 20 -18.97 -12.91 -4.16
C CYS A 20 -20.34 -13.38 -3.62
N GLU A 21 -20.32 -14.46 -2.83
CA GLU A 21 -21.32 -14.70 -1.80
C GLU A 21 -20.69 -14.20 -0.49
N CYS A 22 -20.92 -12.94 -0.13
CA CYS A 22 -20.50 -12.42 1.18
C CYS A 22 -21.30 -13.11 2.28
N ASN A 23 -20.85 -14.28 2.72
CA ASN A 23 -21.27 -14.89 3.98
C ASN A 23 -20.71 -14.06 5.13
N ASN A 24 -21.62 -13.47 5.90
CA ASN A 24 -21.35 -12.70 7.09
C ASN A 24 -20.82 -13.64 8.18
N GLN A 25 -19.50 -13.75 8.32
CA GLN A 25 -18.89 -14.55 9.39
C GLN A 25 -18.12 -13.63 10.33
N THR A 26 -18.81 -13.25 11.41
CA THR A 26 -18.21 -12.71 12.64
C THR A 26 -17.05 -13.59 13.08
N ASN A 27 -15.83 -13.05 13.05
CA ASN A 27 -14.63 -13.79 13.42
C ASN A 27 -14.25 -13.49 14.88
N ASN A 28 -14.23 -14.54 15.69
CA ASN A 28 -13.77 -14.51 17.08
C ASN A 28 -12.23 -14.53 17.12
N ASN A 29 -11.69 -13.67 17.97
CA ASN A 29 -10.28 -13.46 18.23
C ASN A 29 -9.50 -14.74 18.59
N ASN A 30 -8.31 -14.92 18.01
CA ASN A 30 -7.21 -15.64 18.65
C ASN A 30 -5.87 -14.99 18.31
N ILE A 31 -5.21 -14.55 19.38
CA ILE A 31 -3.99 -13.74 19.41
C ILE A 31 -2.77 -14.66 19.32
N ILE A 32 -1.88 -14.43 18.34
CA ILE A 32 -0.50 -14.92 18.40
C ILE A 32 0.42 -13.69 18.54
N GLN A 33 0.96 -13.51 19.74
CA GLN A 33 1.98 -12.51 20.06
C GLN A 33 3.32 -12.96 19.48
N HIS A 34 3.94 -12.14 18.63
CA HIS A 34 5.36 -12.28 18.30
C HIS A 34 6.18 -11.17 18.97
N ASN A 35 7.13 -11.61 19.80
CA ASN A 35 8.07 -10.80 20.57
C ASN A 35 9.01 -9.99 19.67
N LEU A 36 9.16 -8.69 19.94
CA LEU A 36 10.19 -7.83 19.36
C LEU A 36 11.47 -7.86 20.23
N ILE A 37 12.59 -8.17 19.57
CA ILE A 37 13.95 -8.12 20.13
C ILE A 37 14.40 -6.65 20.18
N ASN A 38 14.60 -6.10 21.38
CA ASN A 38 15.23 -4.79 21.58
C ASN A 38 16.75 -4.92 21.42
N ASN A 39 17.37 -4.10 20.56
CA ASN A 39 18.82 -3.96 20.49
C ASN A 39 19.21 -2.48 20.53
N ASN A 40 19.61 -2.02 21.72
CA ASN A 40 20.23 -0.70 21.94
C ASN A 40 21.73 -0.82 21.68
N ASN A 41 22.23 -0.20 20.61
CA ASN A 41 23.67 -0.06 20.39
C ASN A 41 24.11 1.39 20.58
N ASN A 42 24.89 1.57 21.65
CA ASN A 42 25.61 2.76 22.01
C ASN A 42 26.60 3.17 20.92
N ILE A 43 26.62 4.46 20.59
CA ILE A 43 27.59 5.11 19.71
C ILE A 43 28.92 5.23 20.48
N THR A 44 29.93 4.48 20.07
CA THR A 44 31.34 4.75 20.41
C THR A 44 32.08 5.22 19.16
N ASN A 45 32.60 6.45 19.24
CA ASN A 45 33.52 7.06 18.28
C ASN A 45 34.75 6.17 18.07
N ASN A 46 35.15 5.95 16.82
CA ASN A 46 36.54 5.61 16.46
C ASN A 46 36.86 6.10 15.04
N ASN A 47 37.91 6.91 14.95
CA ASN A 47 38.44 7.50 13.72
C ASN A 47 39.24 6.44 12.94
N ASN A 48 38.78 6.04 11.75
CA ASN A 48 39.56 5.21 10.83
C ASN A 48 39.69 5.89 9.45
N THR A 49 40.89 5.76 8.90
CA THR A 49 41.44 6.43 7.71
C THR A 49 40.80 5.97 6.38
N PHE A 50 40.80 6.87 5.39
CA PHE A 50 40.13 6.81 4.08
C PHE A 50 40.53 5.63 3.16
N GLU A 51 41.56 4.85 3.48
CA GLU A 51 41.99 3.71 2.65
C GLU A 51 41.28 2.37 2.99
N ASP A 52 40.54 2.28 4.10
CA ASP A 52 39.81 1.05 4.49
C ASP A 52 38.43 0.89 3.80
N ILE A 53 37.99 1.90 3.03
CA ILE A 53 36.65 1.94 2.41
C ILE A 53 36.59 1.11 1.11
N LYS A 54 37.72 0.77 0.48
CA LYS A 54 37.72 0.11 -0.84
C LYS A 54 37.42 -1.40 -0.83
N ASN A 55 37.43 -2.08 0.32
CA ASN A 55 37.30 -3.55 0.37
C ASN A 55 36.08 -4.10 1.11
N LYS A 56 35.11 -3.26 1.49
CA LYS A 56 33.83 -3.77 1.99
C LYS A 56 32.84 -3.84 0.84
N LYS A 57 32.79 -5.00 0.16
CA LYS A 57 31.58 -5.43 -0.55
C LYS A 57 30.42 -5.26 0.43
N VAL A 58 29.65 -4.19 0.24
CA VAL A 58 28.40 -3.96 0.95
C VAL A 58 27.48 -5.09 0.50
N ASN A 59 27.41 -6.15 1.30
CA ASN A 59 26.35 -7.12 1.24
C ASN A 59 25.06 -6.38 1.56
N ASP A 60 24.34 -6.04 0.50
CA ASP A 60 23.03 -5.42 0.48
C ASP A 60 22.00 -6.39 1.09
N LYS A 61 21.93 -6.41 2.43
CA LYS A 61 21.06 -7.30 3.22
C LYS A 61 20.08 -6.56 4.12
N ASN A 62 19.86 -5.27 3.90
CA ASN A 62 18.82 -4.50 4.58
C ASN A 62 17.86 -3.88 3.56
N LYS A 63 17.34 -4.71 2.64
CA LYS A 63 16.15 -4.32 1.88
C LYS A 63 14.97 -4.43 2.84
N GLU A 64 14.58 -3.30 3.40
CA GLU A 64 13.35 -3.16 4.18
C GLU A 64 12.21 -3.81 3.37
N GLU A 65 11.58 -4.84 3.94
CA GLU A 65 10.55 -5.60 3.24
C GLU A 65 9.33 -4.70 3.06
N ILE A 66 9.04 -4.33 1.81
CA ILE A 66 7.87 -3.51 1.48
C ILE A 66 6.62 -4.31 1.80
N VAL A 67 5.87 -3.87 2.82
CA VAL A 67 4.55 -4.40 3.14
C VAL A 67 3.59 -4.01 2.03
N TRP A 68 3.03 -5.00 1.35
CA TRP A 68 2.07 -4.81 0.28
C TRP A 68 0.65 -4.69 0.86
N VAL A 69 -0.07 -3.63 0.51
CA VAL A 69 -1.38 -3.32 1.11
C VAL A 69 -2.53 -3.29 0.10
N CYS A 70 -2.25 -3.34 -1.21
CA CYS A 70 -3.31 -3.32 -2.22
C CYS A 70 -4.22 -4.56 -2.11
N GLY A 71 -5.40 -4.42 -1.53
CA GLY A 71 -6.35 -5.53 -1.36
C GLY A 71 -6.99 -5.49 0.03
N THR A 72 -8.16 -6.12 0.14
CA THR A 72 -9.02 -6.02 1.32
C THR A 72 -8.71 -7.06 2.40
N ASN A 73 -7.99 -8.12 2.05
CA ASN A 73 -7.52 -9.16 2.97
C ASN A 73 -6.22 -9.80 2.45
N GLU A 74 -5.62 -10.68 3.26
CA GLU A 74 -4.33 -11.32 2.93
C GLU A 74 -4.33 -12.04 1.57
N ILE A 75 -5.46 -12.67 1.19
CA ILE A 75 -5.57 -13.41 -0.06
C ILE A 75 -5.56 -12.44 -1.24
N THR A 76 -6.41 -11.40 -1.19
CA THR A 76 -6.50 -10.41 -2.27
C THR A 76 -5.24 -9.56 -2.38
N GLN A 77 -4.57 -9.28 -1.25
CA GLN A 77 -3.24 -8.66 -1.21
C GLN A 77 -2.17 -9.54 -1.86
N ALA A 78 -2.12 -10.84 -1.55
CA ALA A 78 -1.16 -11.73 -2.18
C ALA A 78 -1.39 -11.85 -3.69
N MET A 79 -2.66 -11.91 -4.13
CA MET A 79 -3.00 -12.00 -5.54
C MET A 79 -2.61 -10.74 -6.32
N SER A 80 -3.00 -9.56 -5.83
CA SER A 80 -2.67 -8.29 -6.48
C SER A 80 -1.16 -8.05 -6.51
N LYS A 81 -0.43 -8.43 -5.44
CA LYS A 81 1.04 -8.38 -5.40
C LYS A 81 1.64 -9.25 -6.49
N ASN A 82 1.21 -10.51 -6.59
CA ASN A 82 1.73 -11.44 -7.58
C ASN A 82 1.46 -10.98 -9.01
N LEU A 83 0.30 -10.37 -9.25
CA LEU A 83 -0.03 -9.79 -10.56
C LEU A 83 0.98 -8.70 -10.96
N ILE A 84 1.22 -7.75 -10.05
CA ILE A 84 2.17 -6.64 -10.30
C ILE A 84 3.62 -7.12 -10.36
N GLU A 85 4.02 -8.06 -9.49
CA GLU A 85 5.38 -8.64 -9.50
C GLU A 85 5.68 -9.43 -10.79
N ALA A 86 4.66 -10.05 -11.40
CA ALA A 86 4.80 -10.78 -12.65
C ALA A 86 4.96 -9.85 -13.87
N ASP A 87 4.15 -8.79 -13.95
CA ASP A 87 4.09 -7.94 -15.15
C ASP A 87 5.04 -6.73 -15.08
N CYS A 88 5.20 -6.09 -13.92
CA CYS A 88 6.03 -4.89 -13.74
C CYS A 88 6.66 -4.78 -12.32
N PRO A 89 7.60 -5.66 -11.95
CA PRO A 89 8.19 -5.66 -10.61
C PRO A 89 8.88 -4.34 -10.23
N ASP A 90 9.33 -3.56 -11.21
CA ASP A 90 9.91 -2.22 -11.05
C ASP A 90 8.89 -1.15 -10.61
N LYS A 91 7.60 -1.34 -10.90
CA LYS A 91 6.52 -0.41 -10.52
C LYS A 91 5.86 -0.77 -9.19
N LYS A 92 6.21 -1.92 -8.61
CA LYS A 92 5.63 -2.44 -7.37
C LYS A 92 5.54 -1.37 -6.27
N TYR A 93 6.60 -0.61 -6.04
CA TYR A 93 6.61 0.42 -4.99
C TYR A 93 5.60 1.54 -5.27
N SER A 94 5.62 2.09 -6.49
CA SER A 94 4.75 3.20 -6.88
C SER A 94 3.27 2.79 -6.87
N ILE A 95 2.95 1.59 -7.34
CA ILE A 95 1.58 1.06 -7.34
C ILE A 95 1.10 0.83 -5.89
N ASN A 96 1.94 0.21 -5.04
CA ASN A 96 1.59 0.02 -3.63
C ASN A 96 1.35 1.34 -2.90
N ASN A 97 2.12 2.38 -3.23
CA ASN A 97 1.94 3.70 -2.66
C ASN A 97 0.57 4.31 -3.01
N CYS A 98 0.02 4.04 -4.20
CA CYS A 98 -1.35 4.44 -4.53
C CYS A 98 -2.38 3.79 -3.62
N CYS A 99 -2.18 2.51 -3.26
CA CYS A 99 -3.08 1.80 -2.34
C CYS A 99 -3.00 2.37 -0.91
N ILE A 100 -1.80 2.69 -0.43
CA ILE A 100 -1.62 3.36 0.89
C ILE A 100 -2.38 4.69 0.94
N ILE A 101 -2.28 5.50 -0.12
CA ILE A 101 -2.98 6.80 -0.20
C ILE A 101 -4.49 6.60 -0.27
N HIS A 102 -4.96 5.59 -1.01
CA HIS A 102 -6.38 5.26 -1.16
C HIS A 102 -7.01 4.79 0.15
N ASP A 103 -6.36 3.86 0.85
CA ASP A 103 -6.79 3.37 2.16
C ASP A 103 -6.87 4.54 3.16
N ASN A 104 -5.86 5.41 3.20
CA ASN A 104 -5.90 6.60 4.05
C ASN A 104 -7.00 7.58 3.64
N CYS A 105 -7.30 7.72 2.34
CA CYS A 105 -8.41 8.54 1.85
C CYS A 105 -9.77 8.00 2.31
N TYR A 106 -9.91 6.67 2.31
CA TYR A 106 -11.06 5.96 2.86
C TYR A 106 -11.17 6.16 4.37
N ASP A 107 -10.09 6.01 5.13
CA ASP A 107 -10.09 6.21 6.58
C ASP A 107 -10.45 7.66 6.96
N GLU A 108 -9.98 8.62 6.18
CA GLU A 108 -10.28 10.05 6.35
C GLU A 108 -11.67 10.44 5.81
N GLN A 109 -12.40 9.50 5.21
CA GLN A 109 -13.75 9.70 4.68
C GLN A 109 -13.85 10.92 3.74
N LYS A 110 -12.87 11.08 2.84
CA LYS A 110 -12.77 12.23 1.93
C LYS A 110 -13.79 12.21 0.76
N GLY A 111 -14.66 11.20 0.70
CA GLY A 111 -15.65 11.01 -0.35
C GLY A 111 -15.27 9.85 -1.28
N PHE A 112 -16.21 8.93 -1.51
CA PHE A 112 -16.01 7.72 -2.31
C PHE A 112 -15.46 8.01 -3.71
N ASP A 113 -16.17 8.84 -4.49
CA ASP A 113 -15.77 9.21 -5.85
C ASP A 113 -14.44 9.96 -5.87
N TYR A 114 -14.21 10.84 -4.91
CA TYR A 114 -12.96 11.58 -4.78
C TYR A 114 -11.78 10.63 -4.55
N CYS A 115 -11.89 9.70 -3.59
CA CYS A 115 -10.83 8.75 -3.30
C CYS A 115 -10.56 7.82 -4.48
N ASN A 116 -11.60 7.29 -5.12
CA ASN A 116 -11.43 6.38 -6.25
C ASN A 116 -10.86 7.07 -7.49
N ASN A 117 -11.27 8.30 -7.81
CA ASN A 117 -10.71 9.02 -8.95
C ASN A 117 -9.22 9.34 -8.74
N ASN A 118 -8.84 9.83 -7.55
CA ASN A 118 -7.41 10.05 -7.24
C ASN A 118 -6.60 8.75 -7.25
N PHE A 119 -7.19 7.64 -6.80
CA PHE A 119 -6.54 6.33 -6.87
C PHE A 119 -6.30 5.90 -8.32
N CYS A 120 -7.31 6.03 -9.18
CA CYS A 120 -7.18 5.73 -10.61
C CYS A 120 -6.11 6.61 -11.28
N GLU A 121 -6.07 7.90 -10.99
CA GLU A 121 -5.03 8.82 -11.51
C GLU A 121 -3.63 8.40 -11.03
N CYS A 122 -3.46 8.14 -9.74
CA CYS A 122 -2.20 7.65 -9.18
C CYS A 122 -1.75 6.36 -9.86
N LEU A 123 -2.67 5.43 -10.07
CA LEU A 123 -2.40 4.14 -10.71
C LEU A 123 -1.95 4.30 -12.17
N MET A 124 -2.61 5.17 -12.94
CA MET A 124 -2.20 5.48 -14.32
C MET A 124 -0.80 6.10 -14.40
N GLU A 125 -0.48 7.02 -13.47
CA GLU A 125 0.85 7.62 -13.39
C GLU A 125 1.91 6.59 -12.98
N ALA A 126 1.60 5.75 -11.98
CA ALA A 126 2.50 4.73 -11.48
C ALA A 126 2.80 3.65 -12.54
N SER A 127 1.83 3.30 -13.38
CA SER A 127 1.95 2.27 -14.42
C SER A 127 2.30 2.83 -15.80
N PHE A 128 2.51 4.14 -15.95
CA PHE A 128 2.79 4.78 -17.23
C PHE A 128 3.90 4.06 -18.02
N GLU A 129 3.60 3.77 -19.29
CA GLU A 129 4.46 3.02 -20.23
C GLU A 129 4.96 1.66 -19.72
N SER A 130 4.18 0.99 -18.85
CA SER A 130 4.50 -0.35 -18.33
C SER A 130 3.52 -1.43 -18.82
N LYS A 131 3.85 -2.69 -18.55
CA LYS A 131 2.94 -3.82 -18.81
C LYS A 131 1.75 -3.88 -17.86
N CYS A 132 1.82 -3.18 -16.73
CA CYS A 132 0.76 -3.19 -15.73
C CYS A 132 -0.34 -2.18 -15.98
N THR A 133 -0.32 -1.42 -17.08
CA THR A 133 -1.39 -0.46 -17.39
C THR A 133 -2.77 -1.12 -17.33
N GLU A 134 -2.90 -2.32 -17.93
CA GLU A 134 -4.14 -3.10 -17.89
C GLU A 134 -4.49 -3.58 -16.47
N ASP A 135 -3.51 -4.03 -15.67
CA ASP A 135 -3.75 -4.49 -14.30
C ASP A 135 -4.17 -3.34 -13.38
N THR A 136 -3.53 -2.19 -13.54
CA THR A 136 -3.88 -0.98 -12.78
C THR A 136 -5.22 -0.41 -13.20
N GLN A 137 -5.61 -0.52 -14.48
CA GLN A 137 -6.96 -0.17 -14.89
C GLN A 137 -7.99 -1.12 -14.25
N LEU A 138 -7.71 -2.42 -14.22
CA LEU A 138 -8.54 -3.39 -13.53
C LEU A 138 -8.70 -3.04 -12.03
N PHE A 139 -7.63 -2.63 -11.35
CA PHE A 139 -7.72 -2.20 -9.95
C PHE A 139 -8.62 -0.97 -9.78
N CYS A 140 -8.50 0.03 -10.67
CA CYS A 140 -9.37 1.20 -10.69
C CYS A 140 -10.85 0.82 -10.87
N ASP A 141 -11.14 -0.06 -11.82
CA ASP A 141 -12.52 -0.49 -12.10
C ASP A 141 -13.11 -1.26 -10.91
N LEU A 142 -12.34 -2.18 -10.31
CA LEU A 142 -12.78 -2.96 -9.15
C LEU A 142 -13.15 -2.08 -7.94
N VAL A 143 -12.38 -1.03 -7.63
CA VAL A 143 -12.71 -0.17 -6.48
C VAL A 143 -13.92 0.73 -6.78
N LYS A 144 -14.16 1.08 -8.04
CA LYS A 144 -15.35 1.86 -8.45
C LYS A 144 -16.61 1.00 -8.39
N ASP A 145 -16.53 -0.25 -8.85
CA ASP A 145 -17.69 -1.13 -8.92
C ASP A 145 -18.04 -1.77 -7.56
N PHE A 146 -17.02 -2.09 -6.74
CA PHE A 146 -17.21 -2.89 -5.51
C PHE A 146 -16.70 -2.20 -4.23
N GLY A 147 -16.10 -1.01 -4.34
CA GLY A 147 -15.42 -0.37 -3.21
C GLY A 147 -16.36 0.31 -2.20
N GLU A 148 -17.64 0.55 -2.53
CA GLU A 148 -18.53 1.38 -1.70
C GLU A 148 -18.74 0.78 -0.30
N THR A 149 -18.91 -0.53 -0.21
CA THR A 149 -19.03 -1.24 1.07
C THR A 149 -17.78 -1.08 1.93
N TYR A 150 -16.59 -1.11 1.32
CA TYR A 150 -15.31 -0.93 2.02
C TYR A 150 -15.12 0.52 2.48
N TYR A 151 -15.49 1.49 1.65
CA TYR A 151 -15.50 2.92 2.00
C TYR A 151 -16.42 3.21 3.19
N ASN A 152 -17.63 2.66 3.19
CA ASN A 152 -18.57 2.85 4.29
C ASN A 152 -18.09 2.15 5.57
N SER A 153 -17.38 1.03 5.44
CA SER A 153 -16.85 0.28 6.59
C SER A 153 -15.66 0.98 7.25
N SER A 154 -14.82 1.69 6.48
CA SER A 154 -13.67 2.42 7.04
C SER A 154 -14.09 3.59 7.94
N ALA A 155 -15.31 4.13 7.79
CA ALA A 155 -15.85 5.17 8.67
C ALA A 155 -15.93 4.75 10.15
N ASN A 156 -16.12 3.45 10.40
CA ASN A 156 -16.24 2.89 11.75
C ASN A 156 -14.90 2.43 12.32
N ASN A 157 -13.88 2.34 11.47
CA ASN A 157 -12.52 1.94 11.83
C ASN A 157 -11.69 3.19 12.16
N LYS A 158 -12.09 3.95 13.18
CA LYS A 158 -11.14 4.92 13.76
C LYS A 158 -9.90 4.14 14.21
N PRO A 159 -8.69 4.51 13.75
CA PRO A 159 -7.51 3.70 14.03
C PRO A 159 -7.24 3.65 15.54
N ILE A 160 -7.32 2.46 16.12
CA ILE A 160 -6.44 2.10 17.23
C ILE A 160 -5.06 2.04 16.58
N THR A 161 -4.25 3.07 16.84
CA THR A 161 -2.87 3.26 16.38
C THR A 161 -2.07 1.95 16.36
N THR A 162 -2.03 1.26 15.22
CA THR A 162 -1.14 0.11 15.01
C THR A 162 -0.48 0.08 13.62
N HIS A 163 -0.58 1.15 12.84
CA HIS A 163 0.40 1.40 11.79
C HIS A 163 1.60 2.16 12.40
N PRO A 164 2.85 1.76 12.12
CA PRO A 164 4.03 2.50 12.55
C PRO A 164 3.90 3.96 12.14
N ILE A 165 3.81 4.83 13.13
CA ILE A 165 3.71 6.27 12.96
C ILE A 165 5.01 6.73 12.31
N LEU A 166 4.94 7.10 11.03
CA LEU A 166 5.84 8.11 10.49
C LEU A 166 5.61 9.39 11.30
N PRO A 167 6.64 9.99 11.91
CA PRO A 167 6.46 11.13 12.80
C PRO A 167 5.80 12.29 12.05
N LYS A 168 4.59 12.65 12.48
CA LYS A 168 3.92 13.89 12.11
C LYS A 168 4.84 15.04 12.50
N LYS A 169 5.36 15.80 11.53
CA LYS A 169 6.01 17.08 11.81
C LYS A 169 4.93 18.01 12.37
N GLU A 170 5.15 18.47 13.59
CA GLU A 170 4.32 19.44 14.28
C GLU A 170 4.13 20.69 13.41
N GLU A 171 2.86 20.99 13.11
CA GLU A 171 2.42 22.25 12.55
C GLU A 171 2.65 23.34 13.60
N LYS A 172 3.73 24.11 13.45
CA LYS A 172 4.02 25.24 14.33
C LYS A 172 3.01 26.36 14.05
N ASN A 173 2.16 26.58 15.05
CA ASN A 173 1.33 27.75 15.31
C ASN A 173 1.65 28.99 14.45
N SER A 174 0.73 29.28 13.53
CA SER A 174 0.68 30.56 12.81
C SER A 174 0.20 31.67 13.74
N ILE A 175 1.09 32.64 13.96
CA ILE A 175 0.87 33.90 14.68
C ILE A 175 -0.22 34.72 13.94
N PRO A 176 -1.22 35.32 14.64
CA PRO A 176 -2.22 36.13 13.96
C PRO A 176 -1.62 37.45 13.46
N ILE A 177 -1.67 37.67 12.14
CA ILE A 177 -1.30 38.94 11.52
C ILE A 177 -2.38 39.98 11.85
N LYS A 178 -1.99 41.00 12.62
CA LYS A 178 -2.76 42.24 12.80
C LYS A 178 -2.96 42.91 11.44
N ARG A 179 -4.22 43.10 11.04
CA ARG A 179 -4.61 43.93 9.90
C ARG A 179 -4.32 45.40 10.27
N ILE A 180 -3.42 46.04 9.52
CA ILE A 180 -3.24 47.50 9.55
C ILE A 180 -3.61 48.02 8.15
N TYR A 181 -4.50 49.02 8.17
CA TYR A 181 -5.14 49.79 7.09
C TYR A 181 -6.40 49.15 6.52
#